data_AF-A0A353HQR1-F1
#
_entry.id   AF-A0A353HQR1-F1
#
_cell.length_a   1.000
_cell.length_b   1.000
_cell.length_c   1.000
_cell.angle_alpha   90.00
_cell.angle_beta   90.00
_cell.angle_gamma   90.00
#
_symmetry.space_group_name_H-M   'P 1'
#
loop_
_entity.id
_entity.type
_entity.pdbx_description
1 polymer ?
#
loop_
_entity_poly.entity_id
_entity_poly.type
_entity_poly.pdbx_seq_one_letter_code
_entity_poly.pdbx_strand_id
1 'polypeptide(L)' 'RHGPDRGWNDRDHRGGNYGRNEGRRDYDRDGVPNRYDRDRDNDGVSNRHDRDRDGDGVGNRRDRNPDNPYRR' A
#
# COMPACT_ATOMS: atom_id res chain seq x y z
N ARG A 1 -5.50 -11.83 -15.73
CA ARG A 1 -4.04 -11.81 -16.01
C ARG A 1 -3.51 -10.53 -15.39
N HIS A 2 -3.21 -10.53 -14.09
CA HIS A 2 -2.46 -9.44 -13.49
C HIS A 2 -0.99 -9.64 -13.87
N GLY A 3 -0.38 -8.59 -14.42
CA GLY A 3 1.02 -8.60 -14.80
C GLY A 3 1.91 -8.76 -13.56
N PRO A 4 3.17 -9.15 -13.72
CA PRO A 4 4.09 -9.21 -12.60
C PRO A 4 4.34 -7.77 -12.13
N ASP A 5 3.68 -7.38 -11.05
CA ASP A 5 4.20 -6.35 -10.17
C ASP A 5 5.65 -6.74 -9.92
N ARG A 6 6.57 -5.88 -10.35
CA ARG A 6 8.01 -6.15 -10.31
C ARG A 6 8.41 -6.13 -8.85
N GLY A 7 8.16 -7.26 -8.20
CA GLY A 7 8.52 -7.55 -6.83
C GLY A 7 10.00 -7.32 -6.71
N TRP A 8 10.35 -6.46 -5.76
CA TRP A 8 11.64 -6.47 -5.13
C TRP A 8 11.94 -7.93 -4.78
N ASN A 9 12.87 -8.53 -5.52
CA ASN A 9 13.03 -9.97 -5.65
C ASN A 9 13.00 -10.71 -4.29
N ASP A 10 12.26 -11.81 -4.26
CA ASP A 10 12.12 -12.79 -3.16
C ASP A 10 13.42 -13.51 -2.73
N ARG A 11 14.60 -12.91 -2.91
CA ARG A 11 15.90 -13.48 -2.54
C ARG A 11 16.61 -12.75 -1.39
N ASP A 12 16.12 -11.60 -0.94
CA ASP A 12 16.81 -10.75 0.05
C ASP A 12 16.16 -10.73 1.45
N HIS A 13 15.20 -11.62 1.73
CA HIS A 13 14.60 -11.77 3.07
C HIS A 13 15.59 -12.30 4.15
N ARG A 14 16.87 -12.48 3.81
CA ARG A 14 17.97 -12.66 4.76
C ARG A 14 18.90 -11.43 4.78
N GLY A 15 18.40 -10.26 5.19
CA GLY A 15 19.32 -9.14 5.46
C GLY A 15 18.77 -7.72 5.42
N GLY A 16 17.50 -7.52 5.08
CA GLY A 16 16.90 -6.18 5.13
C GLY A 16 16.34 -5.85 6.51
N ASN A 17 17.01 -4.97 7.24
CA ASN A 17 16.50 -4.34 8.45
C ASN A 17 15.35 -3.36 8.13
N TYR A 18 14.20 -3.88 7.68
CA TYR A 18 12.91 -3.17 7.69
C TYR A 18 12.05 -3.57 8.89
N GLY A 19 12.55 -4.48 9.72
CA GLY A 19 11.92 -4.94 10.97
C GLY A 19 12.02 -3.98 12.16
N ARG A 20 12.57 -2.76 12.02
CA ARG A 20 12.62 -1.79 13.12
C ARG A 20 12.43 -0.35 12.63
N ASN A 21 11.19 0.10 12.70
CA ASN A 21 10.87 1.36 13.37
C ASN A 21 11.29 2.71 12.74
N GLU A 22 11.35 2.92 11.41
CA GLU A 22 11.49 4.30 10.90
C GLU A 22 11.03 4.48 9.42
N GLY A 23 9.72 4.61 9.19
CA GLY A 23 9.11 4.93 7.87
C GLY A 23 7.60 4.63 7.77
N ARG A 24 7.14 3.65 8.57
CA ARG A 24 5.88 3.54 9.34
C ARG A 24 4.49 3.46 8.68
N ARG A 25 4.30 3.45 7.36
CA ARG A 25 2.97 3.19 6.79
C ARG A 25 3.07 2.18 5.66
N ASP A 26 2.55 0.99 5.93
CA ASP A 26 2.37 -0.18 5.07
C ASP A 26 1.03 -0.76 5.55
N TYR A 27 -0.06 -0.45 4.83
CA TYR A 27 -1.42 -0.73 5.32
C TYR A 27 -1.88 -2.14 4.96
N ASP A 28 -1.58 -2.59 3.76
CA ASP A 28 -1.94 -3.92 3.25
C ASP A 28 -0.93 -5.00 3.66
N ARG A 29 0.26 -4.60 4.13
CA ARG A 29 1.32 -5.48 4.68
C ARG A 29 1.94 -6.38 3.62
N ASP A 30 2.06 -5.89 2.39
CA ASP A 30 2.75 -6.59 1.30
C ASP A 30 4.28 -6.43 1.37
N GLY A 31 4.79 -5.61 2.30
CA GLY A 31 6.21 -5.33 2.48
C GLY A 31 6.72 -4.13 1.67
N VAL A 32 5.85 -3.46 0.92
CA VAL A 32 6.11 -2.22 0.20
C VAL A 32 5.58 -1.05 1.04
N PRO A 33 6.42 -0.11 1.47
CA PRO A 33 5.93 1.08 2.17
C PRO A 33 4.95 1.86 1.29
N ASN A 34 3.85 2.37 1.85
CA ASN A 34 2.77 3.13 1.17
C ASN A 34 3.24 4.29 0.27
N ARG A 35 4.44 4.82 0.52
CA ARG A 35 5.07 5.87 -0.29
C ARG A 35 5.60 5.37 -1.63
N TYR A 36 5.83 4.07 -1.74
CA TYR A 36 6.32 3.36 -2.92
C TYR A 36 5.29 2.39 -3.48
N ASP A 37 4.26 2.09 -2.71
CA ASP A 37 3.16 1.25 -3.10
C ASP A 37 2.24 1.93 -4.13
N ARG A 38 1.89 1.16 -5.16
CA ARG A 38 1.03 1.57 -6.28
C ARG A 38 -0.39 1.06 -6.16
N ASP A 39 -0.67 0.19 -5.21
CA ASP A 39 -1.96 -0.46 -4.96
C ASP A 39 -2.11 -0.67 -3.44
N ARG A 40 -2.42 0.43 -2.73
CA ARG A 40 -2.16 0.53 -1.28
C ARG A 40 -3.10 -0.29 -0.40
N ASP A 41 -4.26 -0.62 -0.93
CA ASP A 41 -5.23 -1.51 -0.29
C ASP A 41 -5.27 -2.90 -0.94
N ASN A 42 -4.47 -3.10 -2.00
CA ASN A 42 -4.23 -4.38 -2.67
C ASN A 42 -5.53 -4.99 -3.22
N ASP A 43 -6.42 -4.14 -3.74
CA ASP A 43 -7.70 -4.53 -4.32
C ASP A 43 -7.58 -4.88 -5.83
N GLY A 44 -6.40 -4.66 -6.42
CA GLY A 44 -6.09 -4.90 -7.82
C GLY A 44 -6.33 -3.67 -8.71
N VAL A 45 -6.70 -2.52 -8.17
CA VAL A 45 -6.86 -1.26 -8.87
C VAL A 45 -5.76 -0.32 -8.44
N SER A 46 -4.87 0.04 -9.37
CA SER A 46 -3.79 0.97 -9.04
C SER A 46 -4.31 2.28 -8.43
N ASN A 47 -3.58 2.83 -7.47
CA ASN A 47 -3.86 4.07 -6.74
C ASN A 47 -4.34 5.24 -7.61
N ARG A 48 -3.88 5.31 -8.87
CA ARG A 48 -4.28 6.36 -9.84
C ARG A 48 -5.72 6.22 -10.34
N HIS A 49 -6.21 4.99 -10.41
CA HIS A 49 -7.51 4.62 -10.94
C HIS A 49 -8.52 4.24 -9.86
N ASP A 50 -8.02 3.97 -8.65
CA ASP A 50 -8.84 3.62 -7.53
C ASP A 50 -9.60 4.83 -6.96
N ARG A 51 -10.86 4.58 -6.61
CA ARG A 51 -11.78 5.52 -5.99
C ARG A 51 -11.76 5.41 -4.47
N ASP A 52 -11.12 4.41 -3.87
CA ASP A 52 -11.08 4.17 -2.41
C ASP A 52 -9.69 3.66 -1.98
N ARG A 53 -8.65 4.49 -2.16
CA ARG A 53 -7.23 4.06 -2.21
C ARG A 53 -6.68 3.43 -0.93
N ASP A 54 -7.34 3.67 0.18
CA ASP A 54 -6.96 3.07 1.46
C ASP A 54 -7.92 1.96 1.89
N GLY A 55 -8.91 1.60 1.06
CA GLY A 55 -9.84 0.50 1.30
C GLY A 55 -10.72 0.71 2.54
N ASP A 56 -10.95 1.95 2.93
CA ASP A 56 -11.63 2.28 4.19
C ASP A 56 -13.17 2.33 4.05
N GLY A 57 -13.67 2.21 2.82
CA GLY A 57 -15.08 2.17 2.47
C GLY A 57 -15.72 3.53 2.18
N VAL A 58 -14.94 4.63 2.18
CA VAL A 58 -15.40 5.96 1.75
C VAL A 58 -14.51 6.44 0.63
N GLY A 59 -15.10 6.47 -0.57
CA GLY A 59 -14.33 6.88 -1.73
C GLY A 59 -13.68 8.26 -1.60
N ASN A 60 -12.50 8.39 -2.20
CA ASN A 60 -11.52 9.48 -2.16
C ASN A 60 -12.10 10.90 -2.25
N ARG A 61 -13.28 11.08 -2.88
CA ARG A 61 -13.95 12.39 -3.00
C ARG A 61 -14.68 12.83 -1.73
N ARG A 62 -15.04 11.88 -0.88
CA ARG A 62 -15.81 12.07 0.36
C ARG A 62 -14.97 11.83 1.60
N ASP A 63 -13.80 11.24 1.43
CA ASP A 63 -12.86 11.04 2.52
C ASP A 63 -11.98 12.28 2.76
N ARG A 64 -11.76 12.57 4.04
CA ARG A 64 -10.88 13.64 4.51
C ARG A 64 -9.41 13.22 4.50
N ASN A 65 -9.13 11.92 4.46
CA ASN A 65 -7.77 11.41 4.48
C ASN A 65 -7.61 10.18 3.57
N PRO A 66 -7.77 10.34 2.23
CA PRO A 66 -7.87 9.25 1.23
C PRO A 66 -6.57 8.46 1.00
N ASP A 67 -5.63 8.59 1.93
CA ASP A 67 -4.36 7.92 1.96
C ASP A 67 -4.14 7.28 3.35
N ASN A 68 -5.18 7.09 4.16
CA ASN A 68 -5.12 6.56 5.51
C ASN A 68 -6.45 5.93 5.97
N PRO A 69 -6.50 4.58 6.10
CA PRO A 69 -7.71 3.86 6.44
C PRO A 69 -8.19 4.10 7.87
N TYR A 70 -7.33 4.66 8.73
CA TYR A 70 -7.68 4.98 10.10
C TYR A 70 -8.34 6.35 10.17
N ARG A 71 -9.66 6.36 10.16
CA ARG A 71 -10.48 7.55 10.48
C ARG A 71 -10.34 7.86 11.97
N ARG A 72 -9.75 9.00 12.30
CA ARG A 72 -9.73 9.54 13.68
C ARG A 72 -10.87 10.51 13.88
#